data_AF-A0A6A7A6F9-F1
#
_entry.id   AF-A0A6A7A6F9-F1
#
_cell.length_a   1.000
_cell.length_b   1.000
_cell.length_c   1.000
_cell.angle_alpha   90.00
_cell.angle_beta   90.00
_cell.angle_gamma   90.00
#
_symmetry.space_group_name_H-M   'P 1'
#
loop_
_entity.id
_entity.type
_entity.pdbx_description
1 polymer ?
#
loop_
_entity_poly.entity_id
_entity_poly.type
_entity_poly.pdbx_seq_one_letter_code
_entity_poly.pdbx_strand_id
1 'polypeptide(L)'
;MAQNIVEQFTNMLNSRFSLRSHPHPSLKMKRSIRETVTYPKINITDENDSCLNPPSSCEHVLSCGHIVNTVLPSEPCAPNCHHVSNTEIGMDRSLKVKNALKMKNSRTVSTNSFYCDACVETEIEARISPDISSSNAEQRRATLRAEEAKARGKATKYRKCYIALKFTSVPCHSDGSLLSRYVPREERHPFDNSLPQTGENMFEDVDPNPTE
;
A
#
# COMPACT_ATOMS: atom_id res chain seq x y z
N MET A 1 24.77 54.40 -53.52
CA MET A 1 24.23 53.03 -53.47
C MET A 1 24.04 52.65 -52.02
N ALA A 2 22.82 52.82 -51.50
CA ALA A 2 22.52 52.59 -50.10
C ALA A 2 22.25 51.10 -49.86
N GLN A 3 23.13 50.44 -49.11
CA GLN A 3 22.90 49.09 -48.63
C GLN A 3 21.71 49.10 -47.67
N ASN A 4 20.78 48.19 -47.90
CA ASN A 4 19.50 48.14 -47.22
C ASN A 4 19.70 47.74 -45.75
N ILE A 5 19.45 48.67 -44.83
CA ILE A 5 19.59 48.48 -43.36
C ILE A 5 18.79 47.27 -42.88
N VAL A 6 17.72 46.89 -43.61
CA VAL A 6 16.91 45.70 -43.33
C VAL A 6 17.71 44.42 -43.52
N GLU A 7 18.53 44.29 -44.58
CA GLU A 7 19.36 43.09 -44.80
C GLU A 7 20.46 42.93 -43.75
N GLN A 8 21.03 44.03 -43.25
CA GLN A 8 22.00 43.97 -42.16
C GLN A 8 21.37 43.50 -40.85
N PHE A 9 20.14 43.94 -40.54
CA PHE A 9 19.42 43.48 -39.35
C PHE A 9 18.98 42.00 -39.46
N THR A 10 18.54 41.55 -40.63
CA THR A 10 18.15 40.15 -40.85
C THR A 10 19.36 39.21 -40.72
N ASN A 11 20.53 39.60 -41.24
CA ASN A 11 21.75 38.81 -41.09
C ASN A 11 22.29 38.78 -39.66
N MET A 12 22.14 39.88 -38.91
CA MET A 12 22.55 39.92 -37.51
C MET A 12 21.65 39.05 -36.61
N LEU A 13 20.35 38.99 -36.90
CA LEU A 13 19.39 38.12 -36.21
C LEU A 13 19.60 36.64 -36.57
N ASN A 14 19.90 36.32 -37.83
CA ASN A 14 20.15 34.94 -38.26
C ASN A 14 21.50 34.38 -37.78
N SER A 15 22.52 35.23 -37.56
CA SER A 15 23.81 34.76 -37.02
C SER A 15 23.75 34.38 -35.53
N ARG A 16 22.77 34.92 -34.77
CA ARG A 16 22.58 34.56 -33.36
C ARG A 16 21.86 33.23 -33.14
N PHE A 17 21.26 32.65 -34.18
CA PHE A 17 20.62 31.33 -34.13
C PHE A 17 21.49 30.18 -34.64
N SER A 18 22.72 30.44 -35.08
CA SER A 18 23.74 29.41 -35.33
C SER A 18 24.63 29.19 -34.11
N LEU A 19 24.02 28.94 -32.96
CA LEU A 19 24.71 28.26 -31.87
C LEU A 19 24.90 26.81 -32.31
N ARG A 20 26.15 26.49 -32.67
CA ARG A 20 26.68 25.12 -32.73
C ARG A 20 26.05 24.31 -31.58
N SER A 21 25.23 23.33 -31.94
CA SER A 21 24.85 22.24 -31.06
C SER A 21 26.11 21.43 -30.76
N HIS A 22 26.90 21.90 -29.80
CA HIS A 22 27.76 20.99 -29.06
C HIS A 22 26.85 19.90 -28.49
N PRO A 23 27.17 18.60 -28.65
CA PRO A 23 26.44 17.56 -27.97
C PRO A 23 26.66 17.80 -26.47
N HIS A 24 25.67 18.41 -25.83
CA HIS A 24 25.58 18.42 -24.38
C HIS A 24 25.70 16.95 -23.96
N PRO A 25 26.57 16.61 -22.98
CA PRO A 25 26.51 15.27 -22.41
C PRO A 25 25.06 15.09 -21.99
N SER A 26 24.40 14.08 -22.55
CA SER A 26 23.01 13.77 -22.25
C SER A 26 22.88 13.79 -20.74
N LEU A 27 22.27 14.83 -20.18
CA LEU A 27 21.87 14.84 -18.79
C LEU A 27 20.95 13.65 -18.70
N LYS A 28 21.46 12.50 -18.24
CA LYS A 28 20.63 11.34 -17.92
C LYS A 28 19.54 11.92 -17.05
N MET A 29 18.31 12.03 -17.57
CA MET A 29 17.19 12.53 -16.79
C MET A 29 17.22 11.70 -15.51
N LYS A 30 17.50 12.36 -14.38
CA LYS A 30 17.56 11.67 -13.10
C LYS A 30 16.17 11.06 -12.93
N ARG A 31 16.10 9.72 -13.02
CA ARG A 31 14.85 8.98 -12.89
C ARG A 31 14.21 9.38 -11.57
N SER A 32 12.93 9.73 -11.60
CA SER A 32 12.18 9.96 -10.38
C SER A 32 12.18 8.67 -9.56
N ILE A 33 12.43 8.79 -8.26
CA ILE A 33 12.36 7.66 -7.35
C ILE A 33 10.90 7.31 -7.13
N ARG A 34 10.58 6.01 -7.25
CA ARG A 34 9.29 5.52 -6.80
C ARG A 34 9.27 5.22 -5.31
N GLU A 35 8.08 5.37 -4.77
CA GLU A 35 7.69 4.83 -3.47
C GLU A 35 7.63 3.30 -3.51
N THR A 36 8.26 2.66 -2.53
CA THR A 36 8.14 1.22 -2.25
C THR A 36 7.20 1.03 -1.08
N VAL A 37 6.21 0.16 -1.26
CA VAL A 37 5.19 -0.12 -0.26
C VAL A 37 5.43 -1.49 0.35
N THR A 38 5.36 -1.57 1.68
CA THR A 38 5.56 -2.81 2.42
C THR A 38 4.47 -3.01 3.47
N TYR A 39 4.16 -4.27 3.72
CA TYR A 39 3.15 -4.70 4.67
C TYR A 39 3.82 -5.62 5.69
N PRO A 40 4.28 -5.08 6.83
CA PRO A 40 5.08 -5.85 7.77
C PRO A 40 4.24 -6.94 8.42
N LYS A 41 4.93 -8.05 8.68
CA LYS A 41 4.40 -9.18 9.44
C LYS A 41 5.01 -9.15 10.83
N ILE A 42 4.21 -9.48 11.83
CA ILE A 42 4.69 -9.67 13.19
C ILE A 42 4.98 -11.15 13.45
N ASN A 43 5.95 -11.41 14.31
CA ASN A 43 6.07 -12.71 14.96
C ASN A 43 5.03 -12.76 16.06
N ILE A 44 4.05 -13.64 15.92
CA ILE A 44 2.87 -13.64 16.77
C ILE A 44 3.19 -14.38 18.06
N THR A 45 2.90 -13.74 19.18
CA THR A 45 3.00 -14.27 20.53
C THR A 45 1.68 -14.01 21.25
N ASP A 46 1.42 -14.72 22.36
CA ASP A 46 0.17 -14.54 23.11
C ASP A 46 0.02 -13.08 23.62
N GLU A 47 1.13 -12.39 23.89
CA GLU A 47 1.14 -11.00 24.34
C GLU A 47 0.75 -10.00 23.25
N ASN A 48 0.99 -10.33 21.97
CA ASN A 48 0.71 -9.43 20.84
C ASN A 48 -0.46 -9.89 19.96
N ASP A 49 -1.13 -11.00 20.30
CA ASP A 49 -2.39 -11.39 19.67
C ASP A 49 -3.53 -10.50 20.19
N SER A 50 -3.90 -9.50 19.38
CA SER A 50 -5.01 -8.57 19.64
C SER A 50 -6.34 -9.28 19.92
N CYS A 51 -6.54 -10.51 19.44
CA CYS A 51 -7.77 -11.25 19.67
C CYS A 51 -7.86 -11.81 21.10
N LEU A 52 -6.71 -12.05 21.73
CA LEU A 52 -6.59 -12.48 23.12
C LEU A 52 -6.59 -11.29 24.10
N ASN A 53 -6.34 -10.08 23.60
CA ASN A 53 -6.26 -8.85 24.37
C ASN A 53 -7.49 -7.95 24.11
N PRO A 54 -8.51 -7.92 25.00
CA PRO A 54 -9.79 -7.25 24.76
C PRO A 54 -9.79 -5.74 24.43
N PRO A 55 -8.80 -4.89 24.80
CA PRO A 55 -8.92 -3.46 24.52
C PRO A 55 -8.69 -3.07 23.05
N SER A 56 -8.07 -3.91 22.22
CA SER A 56 -7.85 -3.65 20.79
C SER A 56 -9.04 -4.14 19.97
N SER A 57 -10.15 -3.41 20.06
CA SER A 57 -11.46 -3.93 19.67
C SER A 57 -11.63 -4.15 18.15
N CYS A 58 -10.91 -3.41 17.30
CA CYS A 58 -11.02 -3.58 15.84
C CYS A 58 -9.87 -4.38 15.21
N GLU A 59 -8.82 -4.72 15.97
CA GLU A 59 -7.61 -5.35 15.42
C GLU A 59 -7.69 -6.87 15.48
N HIS A 60 -7.40 -7.54 14.36
CA HIS A 60 -7.22 -8.97 14.31
C HIS A 60 -5.86 -9.32 13.72
N VAL A 61 -5.10 -10.15 14.43
CA VAL A 61 -3.86 -10.76 13.91
C VAL A 61 -4.22 -12.00 13.08
N LEU A 62 -3.87 -11.98 11.80
CA LEU A 62 -4.07 -13.11 10.89
C LEU A 62 -2.93 -14.13 11.01
N SER A 63 -3.21 -15.37 10.65
CA SER A 63 -2.23 -16.47 10.66
C SER A 63 -0.99 -16.22 9.81
N CYS A 64 -1.10 -15.36 8.79
CA CYS A 64 0.01 -14.95 7.93
C CYS A 64 0.95 -13.91 8.55
N GLY A 65 0.68 -13.43 9.77
CA GLY A 65 1.47 -12.40 10.45
C GLY A 65 1.00 -10.97 10.24
N HIS A 66 0.01 -10.74 9.37
CA HIS A 66 -0.52 -9.39 9.11
C HIS A 66 -1.63 -9.03 10.09
N ILE A 67 -1.70 -7.75 10.45
CA ILE A 67 -2.78 -7.19 11.26
C ILE A 67 -3.83 -6.59 10.31
N VAL A 68 -5.09 -6.90 10.56
CA VAL A 68 -6.23 -6.29 9.87
C VAL A 68 -7.15 -5.58 10.84
N ASN A 69 -7.76 -4.50 10.37
CA ASN A 69 -8.80 -3.80 11.10
C ASN A 69 -10.17 -4.20 10.56
N THR A 70 -11.09 -4.49 11.46
CA THR A 70 -12.50 -4.71 11.16
C THR A 70 -13.28 -3.40 11.18
N VAL A 71 -14.52 -3.43 10.67
CA VAL A 71 -15.42 -2.26 10.66
C VAL A 71 -15.93 -1.98 12.07
N LEU A 72 -16.28 -3.02 12.83
CA LEU A 72 -16.80 -2.88 14.18
C LEU A 72 -15.83 -3.45 15.25
N PRO A 73 -15.74 -2.79 16.43
CA PRO A 73 -15.06 -3.25 17.65
C PRO A 73 -15.42 -4.64 18.20
N SER A 74 -16.60 -5.16 17.85
CA SER A 74 -17.15 -6.40 18.42
C SER A 74 -17.16 -7.53 17.40
N GLU A 75 -16.48 -7.34 16.29
CA GLU A 75 -16.43 -8.27 15.19
C GLU A 75 -15.81 -9.61 15.64
N PRO A 76 -16.48 -10.77 15.41
CA PRO A 76 -15.94 -12.05 15.85
C PRO A 76 -14.65 -12.42 15.13
N CYS A 77 -13.86 -13.33 15.70
CA CYS A 77 -12.68 -13.87 15.01
C CYS A 77 -13.11 -14.74 13.81
N ALA A 78 -12.32 -14.73 12.73
CA ALA A 78 -12.54 -15.58 11.55
C ALA A 78 -11.55 -16.76 11.52
N PRO A 79 -11.78 -17.79 10.69
CA PRO A 79 -10.96 -19.01 10.64
C PRO A 79 -9.47 -18.79 10.38
N ASN A 80 -9.09 -17.71 9.71
CA ASN A 80 -7.69 -17.37 9.45
C ASN A 80 -7.09 -16.36 10.45
N CYS A 81 -7.79 -16.02 11.53
CA CYS A 81 -7.14 -15.41 12.69
C CYS A 81 -6.09 -16.36 13.26
N HIS A 82 -5.01 -15.82 13.80
CA HIS A 82 -3.90 -16.60 14.33
C HIS A 82 -4.36 -17.61 15.40
N HIS A 83 -4.96 -17.14 16.50
CA HIS A 83 -5.44 -18.03 17.57
C HIS A 83 -6.48 -19.07 17.08
N VAL A 84 -7.26 -18.79 16.04
CA VAL A 84 -8.25 -19.74 15.49
C VAL A 84 -7.59 -20.80 14.60
N SER A 85 -6.65 -20.39 13.76
CA SER A 85 -5.94 -21.31 12.85
C SER A 85 -4.92 -22.19 13.59
N ASN A 86 -4.18 -21.63 14.56
CA ASN A 86 -3.16 -22.36 15.31
C ASN A 86 -3.74 -23.26 16.42
N THR A 87 -5.00 -23.06 16.81
CA THR A 87 -5.69 -24.03 17.69
C THR A 87 -5.94 -25.37 17.00
N GLU A 88 -5.60 -25.56 15.72
CA GLU A 88 -5.69 -26.86 15.04
C GLU A 88 -4.62 -27.88 15.47
N ILE A 89 -3.47 -27.48 16.01
CA ILE A 89 -2.28 -28.36 16.08
C ILE A 89 -2.27 -29.40 17.22
N GLY A 90 -3.12 -29.30 18.27
CA GLY A 90 -2.88 -30.09 19.49
C GLY A 90 -4.01 -30.91 20.14
N MET A 91 -5.25 -30.95 19.65
CA MET A 91 -6.34 -31.68 20.34
C MET A 91 -7.46 -32.13 19.40
N ASP A 92 -8.11 -33.23 19.77
CA ASP A 92 -9.15 -33.93 19.02
C ASP A 92 -10.34 -33.02 18.64
N ARG A 93 -10.70 -33.01 17.34
CA ARG A 93 -11.61 -32.05 16.70
C ARG A 93 -13.02 -32.02 17.33
N SER A 94 -13.44 -33.15 17.91
CA SER A 94 -14.78 -33.36 18.52
C SER A 94 -14.94 -32.69 19.90
N LEU A 95 -13.87 -32.61 20.69
CA LEU A 95 -13.87 -31.96 22.02
C LEU A 95 -13.69 -30.44 21.92
N LYS A 96 -13.02 -29.95 20.86
CA LYS A 96 -12.77 -28.52 20.61
C LYS A 96 -14.02 -27.72 20.27
N VAL A 97 -14.93 -28.23 19.45
CA VAL A 97 -16.18 -27.51 19.14
C VAL A 97 -17.01 -27.32 20.42
N LYS A 98 -17.06 -28.34 21.29
CA LYS A 98 -17.77 -28.26 22.58
C LYS A 98 -17.08 -27.34 23.60
N ASN A 99 -15.76 -27.20 23.57
CA ASN A 99 -15.02 -26.34 24.52
C ASN A 99 -14.83 -24.89 24.02
N ALA A 100 -14.70 -24.66 22.71
CA ALA A 100 -14.75 -23.32 22.11
C ALA A 100 -16.14 -22.68 22.28
N LEU A 101 -17.22 -23.49 22.29
CA LEU A 101 -18.56 -23.04 22.67
C LEU A 101 -18.72 -22.78 24.18
N LYS A 102 -17.83 -23.31 25.04
CA LYS A 102 -17.94 -23.24 26.51
C LYS A 102 -16.99 -22.26 27.19
N MET A 103 -15.93 -21.81 26.52
CA MET A 103 -15.06 -20.77 27.06
C MET A 103 -15.66 -19.38 26.78
N LYS A 104 -16.54 -18.97 27.71
CA LYS A 104 -17.04 -17.62 27.99
C LYS A 104 -17.53 -16.78 26.80
N ASN A 105 -18.86 -16.74 26.71
CA ASN A 105 -19.68 -15.75 25.99
C ASN A 105 -19.40 -15.62 24.49
N SER A 106 -19.94 -16.58 23.73
CA SER A 106 -20.58 -16.30 22.43
C SER A 106 -19.78 -15.43 21.43
N ARG A 107 -18.48 -15.68 21.24
CA ARG A 107 -17.78 -15.23 20.02
C ARG A 107 -18.01 -16.28 18.94
N THR A 108 -19.09 -16.09 18.19
CA THR A 108 -19.44 -16.85 16.99
C THR A 108 -18.29 -16.83 16.00
N VAL A 109 -17.50 -17.90 15.89
CA VAL A 109 -16.48 -18.00 14.83
C VAL A 109 -17.21 -17.84 13.49
N SER A 110 -16.79 -16.86 12.69
CA SER A 110 -17.34 -16.63 11.37
C SER A 110 -17.15 -17.86 10.49
N THR A 111 -18.15 -18.23 9.68
CA THR A 111 -17.98 -19.27 8.65
C THR A 111 -17.13 -18.79 7.47
N ASN A 112 -17.11 -17.47 7.22
CA ASN A 112 -16.30 -16.85 6.19
C ASN A 112 -14.90 -16.55 6.72
N SER A 113 -13.88 -16.84 5.92
CA SER A 113 -12.48 -16.46 6.19
C SER A 113 -12.23 -14.97 5.91
N PHE A 114 -11.25 -14.35 6.58
CA PHE A 114 -10.73 -13.07 6.13
C PHE A 114 -9.95 -13.22 4.83
N TYR A 115 -9.98 -12.15 4.06
CA TYR A 115 -9.08 -11.96 2.94
C TYR A 115 -7.91 -11.08 3.39
N CYS A 116 -6.67 -11.55 3.23
CA CYS A 116 -5.52 -10.72 3.60
C CYS A 116 -5.07 -9.87 2.41
N ASP A 117 -5.57 -8.63 2.33
CA ASP A 117 -5.13 -7.68 1.31
C ASP A 117 -3.63 -7.40 1.41
N ALA A 118 -3.07 -7.36 2.61
CA ALA A 118 -1.64 -7.15 2.82
C ALA A 118 -0.75 -8.22 2.14
N CYS A 119 -1.14 -9.51 2.19
CA CYS A 119 -0.44 -10.56 1.45
C CYS A 119 -0.52 -10.33 -0.06
N VAL A 120 -1.71 -10.02 -0.56
CA VAL A 120 -1.96 -9.79 -1.99
C VAL A 120 -1.17 -8.58 -2.48
N GLU A 121 -1.20 -7.48 -1.74
CA GLU A 121 -0.48 -6.28 -2.09
C GLU A 121 1.04 -6.46 -2.01
N THR A 122 1.53 -7.32 -1.10
CA THR A 122 2.95 -7.72 -1.07
C THR A 122 3.35 -8.46 -2.34
N GLU A 123 2.52 -9.40 -2.82
CA GLU A 123 2.77 -10.12 -4.08
C GLU A 123 2.67 -9.20 -5.30
N ILE A 124 1.73 -8.25 -5.28
CA ILE A 124 1.56 -7.25 -6.33
C ILE A 124 2.80 -6.35 -6.40
N GLU A 125 3.30 -5.86 -5.26
CA GLU A 125 4.48 -5.00 -5.20
C GLU A 125 5.70 -5.67 -5.84
N ALA A 126 5.87 -6.97 -5.63
CA ALA A 126 6.97 -7.75 -6.24
C ALA A 126 6.88 -7.84 -7.78
N ARG A 127 5.69 -7.63 -8.36
CA ARG A 127 5.45 -7.67 -9.82
C ARG A 127 5.59 -6.28 -10.48
N ILE A 128 5.71 -5.21 -9.70
CA ILE A 128 5.80 -3.85 -10.22
C ILE A 128 7.27 -3.49 -10.45
N SER A 129 7.57 -3.04 -11.67
CA SER A 129 8.93 -2.64 -12.05
C SER A 129 9.46 -1.51 -11.15
N PRO A 130 10.73 -1.58 -10.71
CA PRO A 130 11.33 -0.51 -9.93
C PRO A 130 11.57 0.79 -10.72
N ASP A 131 11.50 0.72 -12.05
CA ASP A 131 11.90 1.80 -12.96
C ASP A 131 10.76 2.74 -13.40
N ILE A 132 9.56 2.60 -12.85
CA ILE A 132 8.41 3.46 -13.14
C ILE A 132 8.23 4.54 -12.07
N SER A 133 7.45 5.58 -12.35
CA SER A 133 7.12 6.63 -11.36
C SER A 133 6.21 6.14 -10.24
N SER A 134 6.16 6.85 -9.10
CA SER A 134 5.22 6.56 -8.00
C SER A 134 3.76 6.54 -8.45
N SER A 135 3.34 7.48 -9.30
CA SER A 135 1.95 7.53 -9.81
C SER A 135 1.63 6.30 -10.67
N ASN A 136 2.53 5.92 -11.59
CA ASN A 136 2.33 4.73 -12.42
C ASN A 136 2.35 3.44 -11.58
N ALA A 137 3.19 3.39 -10.54
CA ALA A 137 3.21 2.28 -9.60
C ALA A 137 1.88 2.17 -8.84
N GLU A 138 1.32 3.27 -8.34
CA GLU A 138 0.03 3.25 -7.64
C GLU A 138 -1.12 2.83 -8.56
N GLN A 139 -1.19 3.37 -9.77
CA GLN A 139 -2.20 2.97 -10.75
C GLN A 139 -2.11 1.46 -11.05
N ARG A 140 -0.89 0.93 -11.12
CA ARG A 140 -0.67 -0.51 -11.31
C ARG A 140 -1.09 -1.34 -10.09
N ARG A 141 -0.82 -0.86 -8.86
CA ARG A 141 -1.32 -1.49 -7.62
C ARG A 141 -2.83 -1.56 -7.62
N ALA A 142 -3.51 -0.44 -7.85
CA ALA A 142 -4.97 -0.35 -7.88
C ALA A 142 -5.58 -1.32 -8.89
N THR A 143 -5.04 -1.35 -10.12
CA THR A 143 -5.49 -2.27 -11.18
C THR A 143 -5.35 -3.73 -10.76
N LEU A 144 -4.17 -4.15 -10.30
CA LEU A 144 -3.89 -5.53 -9.93
C LEU A 144 -4.69 -5.98 -8.69
N ARG A 145 -4.92 -5.08 -7.72
CA ARG A 145 -5.78 -5.35 -6.55
C ARG A 145 -7.22 -5.61 -6.98
N ALA A 146 -7.76 -4.76 -7.86
CA ALA A 146 -9.13 -4.91 -8.35
C ALA A 146 -9.31 -6.23 -9.14
N GLU A 147 -8.32 -6.58 -9.97
CA GLU A 147 -8.29 -7.86 -10.69
C GLU A 147 -8.28 -9.06 -9.74
N GLU A 148 -7.40 -9.07 -8.73
CA GLU A 148 -7.29 -10.17 -7.77
C GLU A 148 -8.57 -10.28 -6.91
N ALA A 149 -9.09 -9.15 -6.44
CA ALA A 149 -10.33 -9.10 -5.67
C ALA A 149 -11.51 -9.67 -6.47
N LYS A 150 -11.62 -9.32 -7.75
CA LYS A 150 -12.64 -9.87 -8.66
C LYS A 150 -12.42 -11.37 -8.90
N ALA A 151 -11.19 -11.78 -9.21
CA ALA A 151 -10.86 -13.18 -9.51
C ALA A 151 -11.19 -14.12 -8.35
N ARG A 152 -10.95 -13.68 -7.11
CA ARG A 152 -11.26 -14.47 -5.91
C ARG A 152 -12.71 -14.31 -5.43
N GLY A 153 -13.45 -13.36 -5.96
CA GLY A 153 -14.81 -13.04 -5.48
C GLY A 153 -14.78 -12.45 -4.07
N LYS A 154 -13.82 -11.55 -3.80
CA LYS A 154 -13.56 -10.96 -2.49
C LYS A 154 -14.84 -10.47 -1.80
N ALA A 155 -15.65 -9.71 -2.53
CA ALA A 155 -16.85 -9.04 -2.02
C ALA A 155 -17.94 -9.98 -1.49
N THR A 156 -18.00 -11.24 -1.94
CA THR A 156 -19.06 -12.18 -1.57
C THR A 156 -18.58 -13.37 -0.74
N LYS A 157 -17.31 -13.78 -0.89
CA LYS A 157 -16.77 -14.98 -0.24
C LYS A 157 -16.04 -14.70 1.06
N TYR A 158 -15.59 -13.46 1.25
CA TYR A 158 -14.74 -13.09 2.38
C TYR A 158 -15.37 -11.94 3.14
N ARG A 159 -14.94 -11.84 4.39
CA ARG A 159 -15.34 -10.74 5.25
C ARG A 159 -14.60 -9.46 4.88
N LYS A 160 -15.29 -8.32 4.99
CA LYS A 160 -14.68 -6.99 4.83
C LYS A 160 -13.71 -6.73 5.99
N CYS A 161 -12.48 -6.38 5.66
CA CYS A 161 -11.45 -5.95 6.60
C CYS A 161 -10.44 -5.06 5.87
N TYR A 162 -9.66 -4.31 6.63
CA TYR A 162 -8.71 -3.33 6.11
C TYR A 162 -7.30 -3.66 6.57
N ILE A 163 -6.31 -3.25 5.79
CA ILE A 163 -4.91 -3.37 6.17
C ILE A 163 -4.66 -2.42 7.35
N ALA A 164 -4.25 -2.94 8.51
CA ALA A 164 -3.97 -2.09 9.67
C ALA A 164 -2.61 -1.40 9.57
N LEU A 165 -1.63 -2.04 8.91
CA LEU A 165 -0.25 -1.55 8.81
C LEU A 165 0.25 -1.56 7.38
N LYS A 166 0.67 -0.38 6.91
CA LYS A 166 1.28 -0.13 5.61
C LYS A 166 2.44 0.85 5.78
N PHE A 167 3.58 0.53 5.20
CA PHE A 167 4.76 1.39 5.23
C PHE A 167 5.13 1.79 3.81
N THR A 168 5.26 3.09 3.57
CA THR A 168 5.89 3.59 2.35
C THR A 168 7.31 4.06 2.64
N SER A 169 8.22 3.73 1.73
CA SER A 169 9.62 4.14 1.80
C SER A 169 10.11 4.59 0.44
N VAL A 170 11.18 5.39 0.45
CA VAL A 170 11.96 5.73 -0.74
C VAL A 170 13.41 5.33 -0.49
N PRO A 171 14.12 4.83 -1.50
CA PRO A 171 15.53 4.47 -1.34
C PRO A 171 16.40 5.69 -1.05
N CYS A 172 17.23 5.55 0.00
CA CYS A 172 18.19 6.54 0.46
C CYS A 172 19.62 5.99 0.44
N HIS A 173 20.60 6.89 0.41
CA HIS A 173 21.98 6.63 0.76
C HIS A 173 22.11 6.35 2.27
N SER A 174 23.27 5.83 2.68
CA SER A 174 23.56 5.51 4.09
C SER A 174 23.57 6.73 5.02
N ASP A 175 23.76 7.94 4.47
CA ASP A 175 23.69 9.21 5.19
C ASP A 175 22.26 9.77 5.31
N GLY A 176 21.25 9.04 4.82
CA GLY A 176 19.85 9.45 4.82
C GLY A 176 19.45 10.34 3.64
N SER A 177 20.39 10.76 2.78
CA SER A 177 20.06 11.53 1.58
C SER A 177 19.37 10.66 0.52
N LEU A 178 18.46 11.24 -0.28
CA LEU A 178 17.73 10.51 -1.30
C LEU A 178 18.65 10.09 -2.46
N LEU A 179 18.52 8.85 -2.97
CA LEU A 179 19.35 8.36 -4.09
C LEU A 179 19.23 9.20 -5.38
N SER A 180 18.12 9.94 -5.52
CA SER A 180 17.72 10.73 -6.68
C SER A 180 16.55 11.65 -6.28
N ARG A 181 16.03 12.44 -7.21
CA ARG A 181 14.91 13.35 -6.95
C ARG A 181 13.64 12.53 -6.69
N TYR A 182 13.12 12.64 -5.47
CA TYR A 182 11.77 12.21 -5.15
C TYR A 182 10.78 13.30 -5.57
N VAL A 183 9.74 12.89 -6.29
CA VAL A 183 8.60 13.74 -6.65
C VAL A 183 7.38 13.05 -6.06
N PRO A 184 6.69 13.65 -5.06
CA PRO A 184 5.46 13.11 -4.52
C PRO A 184 4.40 12.95 -5.63
N ARG A 185 3.42 12.07 -5.42
CA ARG A 185 2.30 11.95 -6.36
C ARG A 185 1.46 13.22 -6.34
N GLU A 186 0.89 13.53 -7.51
CA GLU A 186 -0.03 14.65 -7.69
C GLU A 186 -1.38 14.35 -7.03
N GLU A 187 -1.90 13.14 -7.24
CA GLU A 187 -3.12 12.63 -6.61
C GLU A 187 -2.75 11.99 -5.26
N ARG A 188 -3.36 12.51 -4.19
CA ARG A 188 -3.22 11.97 -2.83
C ARG A 188 -4.53 12.13 -2.06
N HIS A 189 -4.75 11.22 -1.12
CA HIS A 189 -5.86 11.36 -0.18
C HIS A 189 -5.72 12.67 0.62
N PRO A 190 -6.81 13.43 0.89
CA PRO A 190 -6.74 14.69 1.63
C PRO A 190 -6.09 14.58 3.02
N PHE A 191 -6.18 13.41 3.65
CA PHE A 191 -5.56 13.13 4.95
C PHE A 191 -4.15 12.55 4.87
N ASP A 192 -3.66 12.21 3.67
CA ASP A 192 -2.30 11.70 3.49
C ASP A 192 -1.29 12.86 3.42
N ASN A 193 -0.86 13.29 4.60
CA ASN A 193 0.19 14.28 4.76
C ASN A 193 1.60 13.66 4.88
N SER A 194 1.73 12.33 4.69
CA SER A 194 3.02 11.65 4.84
C SER A 194 3.97 11.92 3.67
N LEU A 195 5.26 11.93 3.97
CA LEU A 195 6.34 11.97 2.98
C LEU A 195 7.40 10.91 3.36
N PRO A 196 7.57 9.85 2.55
CA PRO A 196 6.82 9.51 1.34
C PRO A 196 5.34 9.21 1.60
N GLN A 197 4.50 9.31 0.59
CA GLN A 197 3.04 9.20 0.74
C GLN A 197 2.62 7.75 0.93
N THR A 198 1.64 7.52 1.80
CA THR A 198 1.15 6.16 2.10
C THR A 198 0.18 5.66 1.03
N GLY A 199 -0.44 6.57 0.27
CA GLY A 199 -1.33 6.29 -0.84
C GLY A 199 -2.78 6.11 -0.43
N GLU A 200 -3.67 6.16 -1.42
CA GLU A 200 -5.11 6.28 -1.22
C GLU A 200 -5.74 5.07 -0.54
N ASN A 201 -5.17 3.88 -0.74
CA ASN A 201 -5.73 2.61 -0.26
C ASN A 201 -5.76 2.47 1.27
N MET A 202 -4.93 3.25 2.00
CA MET A 202 -5.01 3.27 3.46
C MET A 202 -6.28 3.99 3.95
N PHE A 203 -6.90 4.79 3.09
CA PHE A 203 -8.03 5.66 3.38
C PHE A 203 -9.27 5.34 2.54
N GLU A 204 -9.29 4.21 1.80
CA GLU A 204 -10.38 3.83 0.88
C GLU A 204 -11.78 3.82 1.53
N ASP A 205 -11.86 3.81 2.87
CA ASP A 205 -13.10 3.85 3.65
C ASP A 205 -13.11 4.95 4.74
N VAL A 206 -12.14 5.86 4.73
CA VAL A 206 -12.17 7.07 5.56
C VAL A 206 -12.87 8.14 4.74
N ASP A 207 -14.08 8.53 5.15
CA ASP A 207 -14.80 9.63 4.50
C ASP A 207 -13.91 10.90 4.52
N PRO A 208 -13.49 11.45 3.36
CA PRO A 208 -12.69 12.66 3.31
C PRO A 208 -13.44 13.91 3.79
N ASN A 209 -14.77 13.84 3.93
CA ASN A 209 -15.63 14.91 4.43
C ASN A 209 -16.53 14.40 5.57
N PRO A 210 -15.96 14.02 6.73
CA PRO A 210 -16.77 13.52 7.82
C PRO A 210 -17.71 14.64 8.30
N THR A 211 -19.02 14.47 8.14
CA THR A 211 -20.01 15.35 8.77
C THR A 211 -20.25 14.91 10.21
N GLU A 212 -20.19 15.86 11.15
CA GLU A 212 -20.53 15.66 12.58
C GLU A 212 -22.00 15.27 12.80
#